data_AF-A0A5B9E5Y5-F1
#
_entry.id   AF-A0A5B9E5Y5-F1
#
_cell.length_a   1.000
_cell.length_b   1.000
_cell.length_c   1.000
_cell.angle_alpha   90.00
_cell.angle_beta   90.00
_cell.angle_gamma   90.00
#
_symmetry.space_group_name_H-M   'P 1'
#
loop_
_entity.id
_entity.type
_entity.pdbx_description
1 polymer ?
#
loop_
_entity_poly.entity_id
_entity_poly.type
_entity_poly.pdbx_seq_one_letter_code
_entity_poly.pdbx_strand_id
1 'polypeptide(L)'
;MSRLTQKQYQRHAMLAGAAYIAAMLLVWPLARTAVGLPLKVVLAMLPLLPMFYLIGLLAWRIRDSDELEQRMHLVALGVTGAVVAASSMVGGFLAAAKIVPLDGSILIMVFPLMASCYGVTRWWVARRYGVSVTCDDAGSVPVYLRFLLMALVMGLVALFAHYRQNDEGMGTALGVAAVFAVAGVVFGVRRWLSSRQGAPDDQ
;
A
#
# COMPACT_ATOMS: atom_id res chain seq x y z
N MET A 1 9.87 -20.75 13.96
CA MET A 1 9.88 -19.28 14.15
C MET A 1 8.59 -18.91 14.86
N SER A 2 8.62 -18.04 15.87
CA SER A 2 7.44 -17.67 16.66
C SER A 2 6.42 -16.92 15.80
N ARG A 3 5.12 -17.12 16.07
CA ARG A 3 4.02 -16.31 15.49
C ARG A 3 4.34 -14.81 15.67
N LEU A 4 4.37 -14.04 14.57
CA LEU A 4 4.60 -12.60 14.63
C LEU A 4 3.35 -12.02 15.25
N THR A 5 3.54 -11.24 16.31
CA THR A 5 2.43 -10.48 16.85
C THR A 5 1.89 -9.54 15.78
N GLN A 6 0.58 -9.26 15.77
CA GLN A 6 -0.04 -8.33 14.83
C GLN A 6 0.72 -7.01 14.70
N LYS A 7 1.22 -6.47 15.83
CA LYS A 7 2.05 -5.25 15.86
C LYS A 7 3.37 -5.40 15.11
N GLN A 8 4.05 -6.53 15.26
CA GLN A 8 5.31 -6.81 14.58
C GLN A 8 5.07 -6.96 13.08
N TYR A 9 4.11 -7.77 12.65
CA TYR A 9 3.73 -7.89 11.24
C TYR A 9 3.45 -6.51 10.63
N GLN A 10 2.64 -5.71 11.32
CA GLN A 10 2.26 -4.38 10.84
C GLN A 10 3.47 -3.45 10.72
N ARG A 11 4.38 -3.46 11.70
CA ARG A 11 5.62 -2.67 11.64
C ARG A 11 6.49 -3.08 10.45
N HIS A 12 6.70 -4.37 10.23
CA HIS A 12 7.48 -4.88 9.10
C HIS A 12 6.81 -4.53 7.76
N ALA A 13 5.48 -4.64 7.67
CA ALA A 13 4.73 -4.26 6.47
C ALA A 13 4.82 -2.75 6.19
N MET A 14 4.73 -1.91 7.23
CA MET A 14 4.90 -0.45 7.09
C MET A 14 6.31 -0.07 6.67
N LEU A 15 7.32 -0.67 7.30
CA LEU A 15 8.72 -0.42 6.96
C LEU A 15 9.02 -0.84 5.52
N ALA A 16 8.53 -2.01 5.09
CA ALA A 16 8.73 -2.49 3.73
C ALA A 16 7.94 -1.67 2.69
N GLY A 17 6.71 -1.24 3.02
CA GLY A 17 5.94 -0.32 2.19
C GLY A 17 6.61 1.05 2.04
N ALA A 18 7.12 1.61 3.14
CA ALA A 18 7.90 2.85 3.11
C ALA A 18 9.19 2.69 2.29
N ALA A 19 9.90 1.58 2.47
CA ALA A 19 11.10 1.27 1.68
C ALA A 19 10.79 1.10 0.19
N TYR A 20 9.67 0.46 -0.17
CA TYR A 20 9.20 0.35 -1.56
C TYR A 20 8.98 1.73 -2.17
N ILE A 21 8.23 2.60 -1.50
CA ILE A 21 7.91 3.92 -2.07
C ILE A 21 9.17 4.81 -2.09
N ALA A 22 10.02 4.75 -1.06
CA ALA A 22 11.30 5.45 -1.05
C ALA A 22 12.20 4.98 -2.19
N ALA A 23 12.28 3.67 -2.44
CA ALA A 23 13.00 3.13 -3.58
C ALA A 23 12.39 3.63 -4.89
N MET A 24 11.07 3.59 -5.04
CA MET A 24 10.40 4.06 -6.25
C MET A 24 10.65 5.56 -6.51
N LEU A 25 10.66 6.42 -5.48
CA LEU A 25 10.83 7.87 -5.66
C LEU A 25 12.30 8.29 -5.80
N LEU A 26 13.22 7.61 -5.11
CA LEU A 26 14.64 7.99 -5.09
C LEU A 26 15.46 7.27 -6.17
N VAL A 27 15.15 6.00 -6.42
CA VAL A 27 15.96 5.12 -7.27
C VAL A 27 15.52 5.22 -8.72
N TRP A 28 14.22 5.41 -8.97
CA TRP A 28 13.69 5.56 -10.33
C TRP A 28 14.33 6.69 -11.14
N PRO A 29 14.47 7.95 -10.63
CA PRO A 29 15.16 8.99 -11.38
C PRO A 29 16.64 8.65 -11.58
N LEU A 30 17.27 8.02 -10.59
CA LEU A 30 18.68 7.62 -10.67
C LEU A 30 18.92 6.50 -11.68
N ALA A 31 17.98 5.57 -11.84
CA ALA A 31 18.01 4.52 -12.84
C ALA A 31 17.90 5.08 -14.27
N ARG A 32 17.23 6.21 -14.46
CA ARG A 32 17.14 6.89 -15.77
C ARG A 32 18.47 7.53 -16.16
N THR A 33 19.22 8.06 -15.20
CA THR A 33 20.49 8.80 -15.43
C THR A 33 21.74 7.93 -15.30
N ALA A 34 21.61 6.67 -14.86
CA ALA A 34 22.75 5.79 -14.64
C ALA A 34 23.49 5.46 -15.95
N VAL A 35 24.80 5.70 -15.96
CA VAL A 35 25.69 5.35 -17.08
C VAL A 35 26.16 3.91 -16.89
N GLY A 36 25.82 3.03 -17.84
CA GLY A 36 26.18 1.62 -17.82
C GLY A 36 24.99 0.68 -17.55
N LEU A 37 24.85 -0.33 -18.42
CA LEU A 37 23.80 -1.34 -18.36
C LEU A 37 23.69 -2.07 -17.00
N PRO A 38 24.77 -2.56 -16.37
CA PRO A 38 24.64 -3.32 -15.13
C PRO A 38 24.10 -2.49 -13.96
N LEU A 39 24.56 -1.23 -13.82
CA LEU A 39 24.10 -0.34 -12.77
C LEU A 39 22.61 0.01 -12.96
N LYS A 40 22.18 0.23 -14.21
CA LYS A 40 20.79 0.52 -14.55
C LYS A 40 19.85 -0.64 -14.20
N VAL A 41 20.27 -1.88 -14.47
CA VAL A 41 19.50 -3.08 -14.09
C VAL A 41 19.36 -3.18 -12.57
N VAL A 42 20.46 -3.04 -11.83
CA VAL A 42 20.44 -3.11 -10.36
C VAL A 42 19.50 -2.05 -9.77
N LEU A 43 19.61 -0.80 -10.23
CA LEU A 43 18.75 0.30 -9.76
C LEU A 43 17.27 0.05 -10.13
N ALA A 44 16.99 -0.45 -11.33
CA ALA A 44 15.62 -0.79 -11.74
C ALA A 44 15.01 -1.95 -10.93
N MET A 45 15.84 -2.90 -10.47
CA MET A 45 15.38 -4.05 -9.69
C MET A 45 15.27 -3.79 -8.18
N LEU A 46 15.94 -2.77 -7.66
CA LEU A 46 15.95 -2.43 -6.24
C LEU A 46 14.56 -2.32 -5.59
N PRO A 47 13.53 -1.67 -6.20
CA PRO A 47 12.19 -1.61 -5.61
C PRO A 47 11.46 -2.97 -5.56
N LEU A 48 11.93 -4.00 -6.27
CA LEU A 48 11.35 -5.34 -6.17
C LEU A 48 11.72 -6.02 -4.85
N LEU A 49 12.86 -5.69 -4.21
CA LEU A 49 13.27 -6.34 -2.97
C LEU A 49 12.28 -6.10 -1.81
N PRO A 50 11.87 -4.85 -1.50
CA PRO A 50 10.84 -4.61 -0.49
C PRO A 50 9.49 -5.24 -0.86
N MET A 51 9.16 -5.30 -2.16
CA MET A 51 7.93 -5.92 -2.65
C MET A 51 7.92 -7.42 -2.39
N PHE A 52 8.99 -8.14 -2.73
CA PHE A 52 9.09 -9.58 -2.45
C PHE A 52 9.09 -9.86 -0.96
N TYR A 53 9.72 -9.00 -0.16
CA TYR A 53 9.63 -9.09 1.30
C TYR A 53 8.19 -8.95 1.80
N LEU A 54 7.41 -8.00 1.29
CA LEU A 54 5.99 -7.85 1.63
C LEU A 54 5.15 -9.08 1.25
N ILE A 55 5.39 -9.64 0.07
CA ILE A 55 4.71 -10.86 -0.39
C ILE A 55 5.06 -12.03 0.53
N GLY A 56 6.34 -12.21 0.87
CA GLY A 56 6.80 -13.24 1.80
C GLY A 56 6.18 -13.08 3.19
N LEU A 57 6.13 -11.85 3.70
CA LEU A 57 5.52 -11.53 4.99
C LEU A 57 4.01 -11.83 4.99
N LEU A 58 3.30 -11.54 3.89
CA LEU A 58 1.89 -11.88 3.71
C LEU A 58 1.68 -13.39 3.65
N ALA A 59 2.47 -14.12 2.86
CA ALA A 59 2.39 -15.57 2.75
C ALA A 59 2.63 -16.25 4.11
N TRP A 60 3.61 -15.75 4.85
CA TRP A 60 3.91 -16.20 6.20
C TRP A 60 2.74 -15.96 7.16
N ARG A 61 2.13 -14.76 7.11
CA ARG A 61 0.93 -14.45 7.89
C ARG A 61 -0.22 -15.40 7.56
N ILE A 62 -0.50 -15.64 6.29
CA ILE A 62 -1.58 -16.55 5.85
C ILE A 62 -1.34 -17.95 6.42
N ARG A 63 -0.11 -18.47 6.30
CA ARG A 63 0.25 -19.80 6.82
C ARG A 63 -0.01 -19.94 8.31
N ASP A 64 0.29 -18.91 9.10
CA ASP A 64 0.15 -18.92 10.56
C ASP A 64 -1.26 -18.58 11.05
N SER A 65 -2.16 -18.17 10.14
CA SER A 65 -3.54 -17.81 10.45
C SER A 65 -4.42 -19.04 10.67
N ASP A 66 -5.57 -18.86 11.32
CA ASP A 66 -6.59 -19.92 11.42
C ASP A 66 -7.30 -20.19 10.08
N GLU A 67 -8.13 -21.22 10.04
CA GLU A 67 -8.83 -21.65 8.82
C GLU A 67 -9.78 -20.58 8.27
N LEU A 68 -10.45 -19.82 9.13
CA LEU A 68 -11.38 -18.77 8.73
C LEU A 68 -10.62 -17.59 8.11
N GLU A 69 -9.54 -17.14 8.75
CA GLU A 69 -8.64 -16.11 8.25
C GLU A 69 -7.97 -16.52 6.93
N GLN A 70 -7.49 -17.77 6.82
CA GLN A 70 -6.97 -18.31 5.57
C GLN A 70 -8.02 -18.29 4.46
N ARG A 71 -9.25 -18.71 4.75
CA ARG A 71 -10.34 -18.67 3.77
C ARG A 71 -10.65 -17.25 3.32
N MET A 72 -10.66 -16.28 4.23
CA MET A 72 -10.82 -14.86 3.88
C MET A 72 -9.68 -14.37 2.99
N HIS A 73 -8.44 -14.76 3.29
CA HIS A 73 -7.27 -14.43 2.48
C HIS A 73 -7.34 -15.04 1.08
N LEU A 74 -7.76 -16.30 0.96
CA LEU A 74 -7.94 -16.98 -0.32
C LEU A 74 -9.00 -16.30 -1.18
N VAL A 75 -10.16 -15.95 -0.60
CA VAL A 75 -11.20 -15.21 -1.34
C VAL A 75 -10.69 -13.84 -1.77
N ALA A 76 -10.01 -13.11 -0.88
CA ALA A 76 -9.46 -11.80 -1.20
C ALA A 76 -8.42 -11.85 -2.33
N LEU A 77 -7.51 -12.82 -2.29
CA LEU A 77 -6.50 -13.03 -3.34
C LEU A 77 -7.12 -13.50 -4.65
N GLY A 78 -8.11 -14.40 -4.60
CA GLY A 78 -8.81 -14.90 -5.78
C GLY A 78 -9.54 -13.78 -6.55
N VAL A 79 -10.33 -12.96 -5.85
CA VAL A 79 -11.02 -11.81 -6.46
C VAL A 79 -10.01 -10.79 -6.98
N THR A 80 -8.96 -10.50 -6.22
CA THR A 80 -7.90 -9.58 -6.63
C THR A 80 -7.23 -10.05 -7.92
N GLY A 81 -6.84 -11.32 -7.99
CA GLY A 81 -6.26 -11.93 -9.17
C GLY A 81 -7.19 -11.85 -10.38
N ALA A 82 -8.47 -12.18 -10.21
CA ALA A 82 -9.47 -12.10 -11.26
C ALA A 82 -9.64 -10.67 -11.80
N VAL A 83 -9.79 -9.68 -10.91
CA VAL A 83 -9.97 -8.27 -11.28
C VAL A 83 -8.74 -7.73 -12.01
N VAL A 84 -7.55 -7.99 -11.49
CA VAL A 84 -6.29 -7.49 -12.07
C VAL A 84 -6.01 -8.16 -13.41
N ALA A 85 -6.23 -9.48 -13.52
CA ALA A 85 -6.05 -10.20 -14.78
C ALA A 85 -7.04 -9.72 -15.86
N ALA A 86 -8.33 -9.59 -15.53
CA ALA A 86 -9.34 -9.08 -16.45
C ALA A 86 -9.02 -7.64 -16.88
N SER A 87 -8.67 -6.77 -15.94
CA SER A 87 -8.30 -5.37 -16.24
C SER A 87 -7.06 -5.30 -17.14
N SER A 88 -6.06 -6.14 -16.88
CA SER A 88 -4.85 -6.23 -17.70
C SER A 88 -5.16 -6.72 -19.11
N MET A 89 -6.04 -7.70 -19.25
CA MET A 89 -6.46 -8.22 -20.56
C MET A 89 -7.22 -7.16 -21.36
N VAL A 90 -8.16 -6.45 -20.72
CA VAL A 90 -8.87 -5.32 -21.34
C VAL A 90 -7.88 -4.25 -21.79
N GLY A 91 -6.97 -3.83 -20.91
CA GLY A 91 -5.91 -2.87 -21.27
C GLY A 91 -5.04 -3.35 -22.43
N GLY A 92 -4.66 -4.62 -22.43
CA GLY A 92 -3.88 -5.26 -23.49
C GLY A 92 -4.60 -5.25 -24.85
N PHE A 93 -5.89 -5.59 -24.89
CA PHE A 93 -6.68 -5.52 -26.13
C PHE A 93 -6.84 -4.08 -26.63
N LEU A 94 -7.10 -3.12 -25.74
CA LEU A 94 -7.20 -1.71 -26.09
C LEU A 94 -5.89 -1.15 -26.67
N ALA A 95 -4.75 -1.56 -26.10
CA ALA A 95 -3.43 -1.20 -26.63
C ALA A 95 -3.13 -1.89 -27.97
N ALA A 96 -3.46 -3.18 -28.11
CA ALA A 96 -3.27 -3.93 -29.34
C ALA A 96 -4.10 -3.36 -30.51
N ALA A 97 -5.32 -2.90 -30.23
CA ALA A 97 -6.19 -2.22 -31.18
C ALA A 97 -5.78 -0.75 -31.44
N LYS A 98 -4.71 -0.25 -30.81
CA LYS A 98 -4.24 1.14 -30.87
C LYS A 98 -5.30 2.16 -30.46
N ILE A 99 -6.26 1.77 -29.62
CA ILE A 99 -7.31 2.64 -29.08
C ILE A 99 -6.73 3.53 -27.97
N VAL A 100 -5.86 2.95 -27.13
CA VAL A 100 -5.22 3.65 -26.02
C VAL A 100 -3.70 3.44 -26.09
N PRO A 101 -2.88 4.50 -26.11
CA PRO A 101 -1.43 4.37 -26.00
C PRO A 101 -1.07 3.99 -24.56
N LEU A 102 -0.71 2.72 -24.34
CA LEU A 102 -0.19 2.24 -23.06
C LEU A 102 1.34 2.10 -23.15
N ASP A 103 2.04 2.81 -22.27
CA ASP A 103 3.48 2.69 -22.08
C ASP A 103 3.80 1.68 -20.95
N GLY A 104 5.04 1.19 -20.89
CA GLY A 104 5.52 0.26 -19.87
C GLY A 104 5.40 0.78 -18.43
N SER A 105 5.24 2.09 -18.25
CA SER A 105 4.89 2.69 -16.95
C SER A 105 3.60 2.14 -16.33
N ILE A 106 2.65 1.61 -17.12
CA ILE A 106 1.41 1.00 -16.61
C ILE A 106 1.68 -0.25 -15.74
N LEU A 107 2.77 -0.97 -16.00
CA LEU A 107 3.16 -2.17 -15.24
C LEU A 107 3.50 -1.84 -13.78
N ILE A 108 3.96 -0.62 -13.52
CA ILE A 108 4.25 -0.14 -12.16
C ILE A 108 2.96 -0.07 -11.33
N MET A 109 1.81 0.19 -11.97
CA MET A 109 0.50 0.32 -11.31
C MET A 109 -0.15 -1.03 -10.97
N VAL A 110 0.40 -2.14 -11.46
CA VAL A 110 -0.13 -3.49 -11.19
C VAL A 110 -0.09 -3.81 -9.71
N PHE A 111 1.03 -3.53 -9.03
CA PHE A 111 1.16 -3.79 -7.60
C PHE A 111 0.22 -2.91 -6.74
N PRO A 112 0.14 -1.58 -6.95
CA PRO A 112 -0.86 -0.73 -6.31
C PRO A 112 -2.31 -1.20 -6.52
N LEU A 113 -2.65 -1.61 -7.75
CA LEU A 113 -3.98 -2.12 -8.07
C LEU A 113 -4.26 -3.42 -7.30
N MET A 114 -3.32 -4.38 -7.30
CA MET A 114 -3.43 -5.62 -6.52
C MET A 114 -3.61 -5.31 -5.03
N ALA A 115 -2.77 -4.47 -4.44
CA ALA A 115 -2.84 -4.12 -3.02
C ALA A 115 -4.19 -3.48 -2.65
N SER A 116 -4.71 -2.61 -3.53
CA SER A 116 -5.99 -1.92 -3.35
C SER A 116 -7.16 -2.89 -3.45
N CYS A 117 -7.23 -3.71 -4.51
CA CYS A 117 -8.26 -4.72 -4.70
C CYS A 117 -8.26 -5.74 -3.55
N TYR A 118 -7.08 -6.15 -3.10
CA TYR A 118 -6.92 -7.06 -1.97
C TYR A 118 -7.44 -6.45 -0.67
N GLY A 119 -7.04 -5.21 -0.36
CA GLY A 119 -7.49 -4.50 0.84
C GLY A 119 -9.01 -4.33 0.87
N VAL A 120 -9.60 -3.89 -0.24
CA VAL A 120 -11.06 -3.70 -0.38
C VAL A 120 -11.80 -5.02 -0.27
N THR A 121 -11.35 -6.05 -0.99
CA THR A 121 -12.02 -7.37 -0.95
C THR A 121 -11.94 -7.97 0.45
N ARG A 122 -10.76 -7.95 1.08
CA ARG A 122 -10.59 -8.46 2.43
C ARG A 122 -11.50 -7.75 3.42
N TRP A 123 -11.63 -6.43 3.31
CA TRP A 123 -12.51 -5.65 4.17
C TRP A 123 -13.99 -5.97 3.97
N TRP A 124 -14.41 -6.14 2.72
CA TRP A 124 -15.78 -6.53 2.39
C TRP A 124 -16.11 -7.93 2.92
N VAL A 125 -15.20 -8.89 2.72
CA VAL A 125 -15.35 -10.27 3.20
C VAL A 125 -15.40 -10.30 4.73
N ALA A 126 -14.50 -9.62 5.42
CA ALA A 126 -14.46 -9.58 6.87
C ALA A 126 -15.77 -9.02 7.47
N ARG A 127 -16.30 -7.93 6.90
CA ARG A 127 -17.60 -7.37 7.31
C ARG A 127 -18.74 -8.36 7.16
N ARG A 128 -18.73 -9.18 6.10
CA ARG A 128 -19.77 -10.19 5.86
C ARG A 128 -19.75 -11.31 6.92
N TYR A 129 -18.59 -11.60 7.49
CA TYR A 129 -18.44 -12.57 8.59
C TYR A 129 -18.60 -11.95 9.98
N GLY A 130 -18.96 -10.66 10.08
CA GLY A 130 -19.08 -9.96 11.37
C GLY A 130 -17.74 -9.70 12.06
N VAL A 131 -16.62 -9.93 11.36
CA VAL A 131 -15.27 -9.70 11.88
C VAL A 131 -14.81 -8.30 11.48
N SER A 132 -14.49 -7.46 12.46
CA SER A 132 -13.81 -6.20 12.19
C SER A 132 -12.37 -6.48 11.74
N VAL A 133 -12.00 -6.05 10.52
CA VAL A 133 -10.61 -6.14 9.98
C VAL A 133 -9.58 -5.54 10.94
N THR A 134 -10.02 -4.55 11.71
CA THR A 134 -9.35 -4.01 12.88
C THR A 134 -10.01 -4.63 14.11
N CYS A 135 -9.54 -5.80 14.56
CA CYS A 135 -9.64 -6.08 15.98
C CYS A 135 -8.96 -4.90 16.67
N ASP A 136 -9.73 -4.12 17.43
CA ASP A 136 -9.25 -2.98 18.23
C ASP A 136 -8.42 -3.58 19.39
N ASP A 137 -7.27 -4.13 19.04
CA ASP A 137 -6.27 -4.59 19.99
C ASP A 137 -5.73 -3.31 20.61
N ALA A 138 -5.91 -3.15 21.93
CA ALA A 138 -5.63 -1.95 22.74
C ALA A 138 -4.16 -1.44 22.68
N GLY A 139 -3.33 -1.95 21.77
CA GLY A 139 -2.05 -1.36 21.42
C GLY A 139 -1.65 -1.47 19.95
N SER A 140 -2.61 -1.58 19.02
CA SER A 140 -2.34 -1.36 17.60
C SER A 140 -2.32 0.15 17.31
N VAL A 141 -1.34 0.63 16.54
CA VAL A 141 -1.23 2.06 16.20
C VAL A 141 -2.55 2.51 15.57
N PRO A 142 -3.23 3.56 16.06
CA PRO A 142 -4.55 3.91 15.57
C PRO A 142 -4.50 4.31 14.09
N VAL A 143 -5.54 3.95 13.33
CA VAL A 143 -5.57 4.05 11.85
C VAL A 143 -5.22 5.45 11.34
N TYR A 144 -5.68 6.51 12.01
CA TYR A 144 -5.34 7.89 11.65
C TYR A 144 -3.84 8.18 11.74
N LEU A 145 -3.15 7.64 12.77
CA LEU A 145 -1.73 7.82 12.97
C LEU A 145 -0.92 7.05 11.91
N ARG A 146 -1.47 5.97 11.35
CA ARG A 146 -0.86 5.24 10.22
C ARG A 146 -0.89 6.07 8.95
N PHE A 147 -2.05 6.67 8.63
CA PHE A 147 -2.20 7.57 7.49
C PHE A 147 -1.30 8.80 7.65
N LEU A 148 -1.17 9.37 8.86
CA LEU A 148 -0.25 10.46 9.15
C LEU A 148 1.22 10.06 9.06
N LEU A 149 1.62 8.87 9.52
CA LEU A 149 2.98 8.37 9.34
C LEU A 149 3.32 8.17 7.86
N MET A 150 2.39 7.63 7.08
CA MET A 150 2.56 7.47 5.64
C MET A 150 2.65 8.83 4.93
N ALA A 151 1.82 9.79 5.34
CA ALA A 151 1.87 11.18 4.87
C ALA A 151 3.21 11.84 5.23
N LEU A 152 3.74 11.60 6.43
CA LEU A 152 5.04 12.12 6.88
C LEU A 152 6.18 11.49 6.08
N VAL A 153 6.16 10.18 5.85
CA VAL A 153 7.14 9.51 4.99
C VAL A 153 7.07 10.07 3.56
N MET A 154 5.88 10.25 3.00
CA MET A 154 5.70 10.87 1.68
C MET A 154 6.18 12.33 1.65
N GLY A 155 5.91 13.10 2.71
CA GLY A 155 6.38 14.48 2.86
C GLY A 155 7.90 14.57 2.96
N LEU A 156 8.55 13.67 3.71
CA LEU A 156 10.01 13.59 3.79
C LEU A 156 10.64 13.18 2.47
N VAL A 157 10.03 12.25 1.73
CA VAL A 157 10.51 11.86 0.41
C VAL A 157 10.32 13.00 -0.61
N ALA A 158 9.20 13.72 -0.55
CA ALA A 158 8.97 14.91 -1.38
C ALA A 158 9.98 16.03 -1.07
N LEU A 159 10.27 16.28 0.21
CA LEU A 159 11.26 17.27 0.66
C LEU A 159 12.69 16.88 0.23
N PHE A 160 13.02 15.59 0.31
CA PHE A 160 14.32 15.09 -0.15
C PHE A 160 14.46 15.14 -1.68
N ALA A 161 13.38 14.89 -2.42
CA ALA A 161 13.35 15.05 -3.88
C ALA A 161 13.49 16.53 -4.30
N HIS A 162 12.84 17.45 -3.56
CA HIS A 162 12.99 18.90 -3.73
C HIS A 162 14.45 19.35 -3.50
N TYR A 163 15.10 18.81 -2.46
CA TYR A 163 16.51 19.11 -2.17
C TYR A 163 17.49 18.60 -3.25
N ARG A 164 17.07 17.64 -4.08
CA ARG A 164 17.88 17.06 -5.17
C ARG A 164 17.63 17.66 -6.56
N GLN A 165 16.86 18.75 -6.70
CA GLN A 165 16.58 19.44 -7.98
C GLN A 165 16.05 18.53 -9.12
N ASN A 166 15.24 17.50 -8.80
CA ASN A 166 14.53 16.71 -9.82
C ASN A 166 13.04 17.10 -9.83
N ASP A 167 12.68 18.03 -10.73
CA ASP A 167 11.33 18.61 -10.82
C ASP A 167 10.23 17.59 -11.18
N GLU A 168 10.56 16.48 -11.87
CA GLU A 168 9.56 15.54 -12.39
C GLU A 168 8.81 14.72 -11.32
N GLY A 169 9.39 14.54 -10.13
CA GLY A 169 8.82 13.70 -9.06
C GLY A 169 8.14 14.47 -7.93
N MET A 170 8.26 15.80 -7.91
CA MET A 170 7.88 16.63 -6.77
C MET A 170 6.36 16.78 -6.63
N GLY A 171 5.66 17.03 -7.75
CA GLY A 171 4.20 17.20 -7.76
C GLY A 171 3.44 15.93 -7.39
N THR A 172 3.92 14.76 -7.85
CA THR A 172 3.29 13.47 -7.54
C THR A 172 3.52 13.06 -6.08
N ALA A 173 4.72 13.27 -5.54
CA ALA A 173 5.02 12.99 -4.13
C ALA A 173 4.22 13.90 -3.17
N LEU A 174 4.12 15.19 -3.46
CA LEU A 174 3.30 16.13 -2.68
C LEU A 174 1.80 15.81 -2.76
N GLY A 175 1.29 15.47 -3.95
CA GLY A 175 -0.10 15.08 -4.14
C GLY A 175 -0.46 13.82 -3.35
N VAL A 176 0.40 12.79 -3.39
CA VAL A 176 0.21 11.57 -2.60
C VAL A 176 0.29 11.88 -1.10
N ALA A 177 1.26 12.67 -0.65
CA ALA A 177 1.37 13.10 0.75
C ALA A 177 0.10 13.82 1.25
N ALA A 178 -0.47 14.71 0.44
CA ALA A 178 -1.69 15.43 0.76
C ALA A 178 -2.91 14.49 0.89
N VAL A 179 -3.06 13.51 -0.01
CA VAL A 179 -4.14 12.52 0.06
C VAL A 179 -4.04 11.69 1.35
N PHE A 180 -2.84 11.23 1.71
CA PHE A 180 -2.62 10.49 2.96
C PHE A 180 -2.86 11.37 4.20
N ALA A 181 -2.47 12.65 4.17
CA ALA A 181 -2.71 13.59 5.26
C ALA A 181 -4.20 13.86 5.47
N VAL A 182 -4.94 14.15 4.39
CA VAL A 182 -6.39 14.38 4.42
C VAL A 182 -7.13 13.12 4.91
N ALA A 183 -6.76 11.94 4.42
CA ALA A 183 -7.33 10.68 4.90
C ALA A 183 -7.07 10.51 6.42
N GLY A 184 -5.84 10.78 6.89
CA GLY A 184 -5.50 10.73 8.31
C GLY A 184 -6.35 11.67 9.17
N VAL A 185 -6.52 12.93 8.73
CA VAL A 185 -7.35 13.92 9.41
C VAL A 185 -8.82 13.50 9.42
N VAL A 186 -9.38 13.08 8.29
CA VAL A 186 -10.79 12.65 8.19
C VAL A 186 -11.06 11.45 9.09
N PHE A 187 -10.18 10.44 9.10
CA PHE A 187 -10.34 9.28 9.98
C PHE A 187 -10.16 9.64 11.47
N GLY A 188 -9.27 10.58 11.80
CA GLY A 188 -9.10 11.10 13.16
C GLY A 188 -10.33 11.86 13.65
N VAL A 189 -10.87 12.76 12.83
CA VAL A 189 -12.06 13.56 13.13
C VAL A 189 -13.29 12.66 13.28
N ARG A 190 -13.49 11.67 12.39
CA ARG A 190 -14.62 10.74 12.51
C ARG A 190 -14.57 9.92 13.80
N ARG A 191 -13.37 9.48 14.23
CA ARG A 191 -13.21 8.78 15.51
C ARG A 191 -13.52 9.69 16.70
N TRP A 192 -13.00 10.92 16.68
CA TRP A 192 -13.27 11.91 17.73
C TRP A 192 -14.77 12.24 17.85
N LEU A 193 -15.45 12.40 16.70
CA LEU A 193 -16.90 12.62 16.66
C LEU A 193 -17.68 11.41 17.19
N SER A 194 -17.29 10.18 16.85
CA SER A 194 -17.93 8.97 17.40
C SER A 194 -17.69 8.78 18.89
N SER A 195 -16.51 9.15 19.40
CA SER A 195 -16.22 9.09 20.84
C SER A 195 -17.02 10.12 21.65
N ARG A 196 -17.47 11.21 21.03
CA ARG A 196 -18.35 12.21 21.67
C ARG A 196 -19.81 11.78 21.73
N GLN A 197 -20.27 10.91 20.83
CA GLN A 197 -21.65 10.40 20.81
C GLN A 197 -21.88 9.24 21.80
N GLY A 198 -20.82 8.75 22.45
CA GLY A 198 -20.88 7.65 23.42
C GLY A 198 -20.80 8.06 24.89
N ALA A 199 -20.92 9.35 25.22
CA ALA A 199 -21.13 9.77 26.61
C ALA A 199 -22.63 9.65 26.93
N PRO A 200 -23.05 8.74 27.83
CA PRO A 200 -24.41 8.76 28.34
C PRO A 200 -24.62 10.06 29.11
N ASP A 201 -25.78 10.68 28.94
CA ASP A 201 -26.29 11.68 29.87
C ASP A 201 -26.38 11.02 31.25
N ASP A 202 -25.44 11.36 32.14
CA ASP A 202 -25.63 11.19 33.58
C ASP A 202 -26.65 12.23 34.04
N GLN A 203 -27.91 11.80 34.17
CA GLN A 203 -28.91 12.38 35.06
C GLN A 203 -30.00 11.37 35.41
#